data_AF-A0A2E2PHR7-F1
#
_entry.id   AF-A0A2E2PHR7-F1
#
_cell.length_a   1.000
_cell.length_b   1.000
_cell.length_c   1.000
_cell.angle_alpha   90.00
_cell.angle_beta   90.00
_cell.angle_gamma   90.00
#
_symmetry.space_group_name_H-M   'P 1'
#
loop_
_entity.id
_entity.type
_entity.pdbx_description
1 polymer ?
#
loop_
_entity_poly.entity_id
_entity_poly.type
_entity_poly.pdbx_seq_one_letter_code
_entity_poly.pdbx_strand_id
1 'polypeptide(L)'
;MDEATLWLEYLGSKRNDYLKDRKTNLGLEYDADRQRWDAIIEREWDVMAERLAAGIGVEDPIKQQMGEDFFERKLMEQLEDVHQVASEFHEIEFNEKVMPFVYYEDFIMLAQQGIFRLEEFALDKGRKWEKKVRELLSSYDYEIVGYIELFEEVYLHVIKK
;
A
#
# COMPACT_ATOMS: atom_id res chain seq x y z
N MET A 1 23.51 -12.21 17.04
CA MET A 1 22.14 -11.85 16.64
C MET A 1 22.16 -11.74 15.14
N ASP A 2 21.28 -12.44 14.43
CA ASP A 2 21.20 -12.30 12.98
C ASP A 2 20.49 -10.99 12.59
N GLU A 3 20.69 -10.58 11.35
CA GLU A 3 20.16 -9.34 10.76
C GLU A 3 18.62 -9.29 10.84
N ALA A 4 17.96 -10.43 10.60
CA ALA A 4 16.51 -10.55 10.66
C ALA A 4 15.95 -10.33 12.08
N THR A 5 16.59 -10.90 13.11
CA THR A 5 16.20 -10.72 14.50
C THR A 5 16.41 -9.27 14.94
N LEU A 6 17.55 -8.67 14.59
CA LEU A 6 17.83 -7.26 14.88
C LEU A 6 16.77 -6.34 14.23
N TRP A 7 16.35 -6.67 13.01
CA TRP A 7 15.36 -5.87 12.29
C TRP A 7 13.97 -5.98 12.91
N LEU A 8 13.56 -7.19 13.28
CA LEU A 8 12.29 -7.42 13.96
C LEU A 8 12.24 -6.74 15.33
N GLU A 9 13.33 -6.77 16.09
CA GLU A 9 13.44 -6.06 17.37
C GLU A 9 13.35 -4.54 17.16
N TYR A 10 14.04 -4.01 16.15
CA TYR A 10 13.97 -2.59 15.81
C TYR A 10 12.56 -2.15 15.41
N LEU A 11 11.91 -2.87 14.48
CA LEU A 11 10.54 -2.59 14.08
C LEU A 11 9.56 -2.70 15.24
N GLY A 12 9.69 -3.74 16.08
CA GLY A 12 8.86 -3.93 17.26
C GLY A 12 8.98 -2.77 18.25
N SER A 13 10.20 -2.28 18.48
CA SER A 13 10.46 -1.12 19.32
C SER A 13 9.80 0.15 18.75
N LYS A 14 10.03 0.43 17.45
CA LYS A 14 9.43 1.58 16.77
C LYS A 14 7.91 1.54 16.74
N ARG A 15 7.32 0.35 16.56
CA ARG A 15 5.88 0.14 16.60
C ARG A 15 5.31 0.49 17.95
N ASN A 16 5.94 0.03 19.03
CA ASN A 16 5.48 0.28 20.39
C ASN A 16 5.54 1.77 20.73
N ASP A 17 6.64 2.45 20.35
CA ASP A 17 6.77 3.90 20.55
C ASP A 17 5.70 4.66 19.78
N TYR A 18 5.49 4.32 18.51
CA TYR A 18 4.48 4.94 17.66
C TYR A 18 3.06 4.75 18.22
N LEU A 19 2.69 3.52 18.57
CA LEU A 19 1.38 3.21 19.15
C LEU A 19 1.14 3.99 20.45
N LYS A 20 2.16 4.06 21.32
CA LYS A 20 2.08 4.77 22.59
C LYS A 20 1.89 6.28 22.37
N ASP A 21 2.63 6.86 21.44
CA ASP A 21 2.51 8.28 21.08
C ASP A 21 1.12 8.58 20.50
N ARG A 22 0.65 7.79 19.53
CA ARG A 22 -0.68 7.96 18.92
C ARG A 22 -1.81 7.89 19.95
N LYS A 23 -1.79 6.89 20.84
CA LYS A 23 -2.80 6.77 21.92
C LYS A 23 -2.78 7.97 22.86
N THR A 24 -1.58 8.46 23.21
CA THR A 24 -1.45 9.64 24.08
C THR A 24 -1.99 10.90 23.40
N ASN A 25 -1.69 11.09 22.11
CA ASN A 25 -2.09 12.27 21.35
C ASN A 25 -3.59 12.30 21.03
N LEU A 26 -4.21 11.14 20.75
CA LEU A 26 -5.65 11.05 20.51
C LEU A 26 -6.48 11.20 21.80
N GLY A 27 -5.94 10.80 22.95
CA GLY A 27 -6.57 10.98 24.26
C GLY A 27 -8.01 10.45 24.30
N LEU A 28 -8.97 11.33 24.61
CA LEU A 28 -10.39 10.96 24.75
C LEU A 28 -11.03 10.51 23.43
N GLU A 29 -10.51 10.93 22.27
CA GLU A 29 -11.02 10.49 20.98
C GLU A 29 -10.72 9.02 20.73
N TYR A 30 -9.56 8.54 21.21
CA TYR A 30 -9.21 7.12 21.15
C TYR A 30 -10.20 6.28 21.97
N ASP A 31 -10.54 6.73 23.17
CA ASP A 31 -11.46 6.01 24.05
C ASP A 31 -12.91 5.99 23.54
N ALA A 32 -13.32 6.99 22.76
CA ALA A 32 -14.66 7.07 22.18
C ALA A 32 -14.90 6.02 21.08
N ASP A 33 -13.87 5.63 20.32
CA ASP A 33 -13.97 4.63 19.25
C ASP A 33 -12.63 3.91 19.02
N ARG A 34 -12.24 3.06 19.97
CA ARG A 34 -10.95 2.36 19.94
C ARG A 34 -10.76 1.50 18.70
N GLN A 35 -11.81 0.79 18.28
CA GLN A 35 -11.71 -0.13 17.15
C GLN A 35 -11.39 0.61 15.85
N ARG A 36 -12.06 1.75 15.60
CA ARG A 36 -11.76 2.58 14.42
C ARG A 36 -10.34 3.14 14.49
N TRP A 37 -9.93 3.67 15.64
CA TRP A 37 -8.61 4.26 15.78
C TRP A 37 -7.49 3.24 15.71
N ASP A 38 -7.66 2.05 16.30
CA ASP A 38 -6.71 0.95 16.14
C ASP A 38 -6.56 0.61 14.65
N ALA A 39 -7.66 0.47 13.89
CA ALA A 39 -7.59 0.21 12.45
C ALA A 39 -6.88 1.32 11.65
N ILE A 40 -7.04 2.59 12.04
CA ILE A 40 -6.34 3.73 11.41
C ILE A 40 -4.85 3.67 11.74
N ILE A 41 -4.51 3.50 13.01
CA ILE A 41 -3.12 3.52 13.48
C ILE A 41 -2.33 2.34 12.90
N GLU A 42 -2.95 1.16 12.76
CA GLU A 42 -2.31 0.01 12.10
C GLU A 42 -1.98 0.33 10.63
N ARG A 43 -2.91 0.93 9.88
CA ARG A 43 -2.64 1.34 8.49
C ARG A 43 -1.55 2.40 8.40
N GLU A 44 -1.55 3.37 9.30
CA GLU A 44 -0.48 4.38 9.37
C GLU A 44 0.87 3.74 9.71
N TRP A 45 0.87 2.73 10.59
CA TRP A 45 2.06 1.97 10.94
C TRP A 45 2.60 1.17 9.76
N ASP A 46 1.74 0.53 8.96
CA ASP A 46 2.16 -0.23 7.77
C ASP A 46 2.94 0.67 6.80
N VAL A 47 2.42 1.87 6.50
CA VAL A 47 3.11 2.87 5.68
C VAL A 47 4.45 3.29 6.31
N MET A 48 4.52 3.41 7.64
CA MET A 48 5.76 3.78 8.31
C MET A 48 6.78 2.63 8.29
N ALA A 49 6.35 1.39 8.48
CA ALA A 49 7.20 0.21 8.40
C ALA A 49 7.81 0.04 7.00
N GLU A 50 7.05 0.34 5.94
CA GLU A 50 7.55 0.36 4.56
C GLU A 50 8.64 1.41 4.36
N ARG A 51 8.44 2.63 4.87
CA ARG A 51 9.47 3.68 4.81
C ARG A 51 10.76 3.25 5.52
N LEU A 52 10.62 2.63 6.69
CA LEU A 52 11.75 2.09 7.44
C LEU A 52 12.45 0.97 6.63
N ALA A 53 11.70 0.08 5.99
CA ALA A 53 12.26 -0.97 5.12
C ALA A 53 13.02 -0.41 3.92
N ALA A 54 12.59 0.74 3.38
CA ALA A 54 13.32 1.50 2.36
C ALA A 54 14.50 2.33 2.93
N GLY A 55 14.83 2.17 4.22
CA GLY A 55 15.92 2.89 4.89
C GLY A 55 15.60 4.35 5.25
N ILE A 56 14.36 4.80 5.06
CA ILE A 56 13.92 6.16 5.36
C ILE A 56 13.54 6.26 6.85
N GLY A 57 14.15 7.21 7.56
CA GLY A 57 13.86 7.41 9.00
C GLY A 57 14.51 6.38 9.93
N VAL A 58 15.32 5.45 9.39
CA VAL A 58 16.13 4.53 10.19
C VAL A 58 17.33 5.27 10.77
N GLU A 59 17.61 5.02 12.05
CA GLU A 59 18.71 5.66 12.77
C GLU A 59 20.08 5.18 12.27
N ASP A 60 21.05 6.08 12.17
CA ASP A 60 22.38 5.78 11.63
C ASP A 60 23.11 4.59 12.30
N PRO A 61 23.04 4.40 13.63
CA PRO A 61 23.64 3.22 14.27
C PRO A 61 23.03 1.92 13.76
N ILE A 62 21.72 1.91 13.51
CA ILE A 62 21.01 0.73 12.99
C ILE A 62 21.39 0.51 11.53
N LYS A 63 21.49 1.57 10.71
CA LYS A 63 21.96 1.45 9.32
C LYS A 63 23.36 0.85 9.25
N GLN A 64 24.28 1.32 10.08
CA GLN A 64 25.64 0.80 10.15
C GLN A 64 25.70 -0.65 10.64
N GLN A 65 24.82 -1.02 11.56
CA GLN A 65 24.77 -2.38 12.11
C GLN A 65 24.15 -3.39 11.14
N MET A 66 23.19 -2.96 10.31
CA MET A 66 22.54 -3.78 9.27
C MET A 66 23.37 -3.88 7.99
N GLY A 67 24.12 -2.84 7.65
CA GLY A 67 24.77 -2.68 6.35
C GLY A 67 23.86 -2.04 5.30
N GLU A 68 24.45 -1.33 4.34
CA GLU A 68 23.71 -0.61 3.28
C GLU A 68 22.94 -1.60 2.37
N ASP A 69 23.54 -2.75 2.06
CA ASP A 69 22.95 -3.82 1.24
C ASP A 69 21.62 -4.36 1.79
N PHE A 70 21.37 -4.27 3.10
CA PHE A 70 20.13 -4.77 3.70
C PHE A 70 18.91 -4.02 3.18
N PHE A 71 18.97 -2.70 3.18
CA PHE A 71 17.84 -1.86 2.76
C PHE A 71 17.65 -1.91 1.24
N GLU A 72 18.74 -2.07 0.48
CA GLU A 72 18.66 -2.32 -0.96
C GLU A 72 17.96 -3.66 -1.26
N ARG A 73 18.32 -4.73 -0.53
CA ARG A 73 17.61 -6.04 -0.64
C ARG A 73 16.14 -5.91 -0.27
N LYS A 74 15.81 -5.21 0.81
CA LYS A 74 14.42 -4.99 1.23
C LYS A 74 13.62 -4.20 0.20
N LEU A 75 14.23 -3.19 -0.40
CA LEU A 75 13.62 -2.43 -1.49
C LEU A 75 13.41 -3.32 -2.74
N MET A 76 14.39 -4.16 -3.09
CA MET A 76 14.25 -5.11 -4.19
C MET A 76 13.17 -6.14 -3.92
N GLU A 77 13.10 -6.73 -2.72
CA GLU A 77 12.02 -7.64 -2.31
C GLU A 77 10.65 -6.98 -2.47
N GLN A 78 10.50 -5.73 -1.99
CA GLN A 78 9.25 -4.98 -2.16
C GLN A 78 8.92 -4.74 -3.64
N LEU A 79 9.91 -4.41 -4.46
CA LEU A 79 9.72 -4.21 -5.89
C LEU A 79 9.43 -5.53 -6.63
N GLU A 80 10.03 -6.64 -6.22
CA GLU A 80 9.77 -7.97 -6.77
C GLU A 80 8.35 -8.45 -6.41
N ASP A 81 7.91 -8.26 -5.16
CA ASP A 81 6.53 -8.54 -4.74
C ASP A 81 5.53 -7.74 -5.58
N VAL A 82 5.83 -6.46 -5.83
CA VAL A 82 5.01 -5.58 -6.68
C VAL A 82 5.00 -6.06 -8.13
N HIS A 83 6.16 -6.39 -8.70
CA HIS A 83 6.25 -6.88 -10.07
C HIS A 83 5.58 -8.24 -10.22
N GLN A 84 5.67 -9.12 -9.23
CA GLN A 84 5.03 -10.42 -9.25
C GLN A 84 3.51 -10.26 -9.26
N VAL A 85 2.96 -9.47 -8.33
CA VAL A 85 1.52 -9.18 -8.29
C VAL A 85 1.07 -8.45 -9.57
N ALA A 86 1.88 -7.51 -10.09
CA ALA A 86 1.60 -6.82 -11.34
C ALA A 86 1.57 -7.77 -12.55
N SER A 87 2.48 -8.74 -12.61
CA SER A 87 2.61 -9.72 -13.69
C SER A 87 1.51 -10.80 -13.70
N GLU A 88 0.76 -10.94 -12.61
CA GLU A 88 -0.41 -11.82 -12.54
C GLU A 88 -1.66 -11.18 -13.16
N PHE A 89 -1.69 -9.86 -13.32
CA PHE A 89 -2.79 -9.20 -13.99
C PHE A 89 -2.73 -9.43 -15.50
N HIS A 90 -3.90 -9.62 -16.09
CA HIS A 90 -4.02 -9.62 -17.54
C HIS A 90 -3.71 -8.21 -18.04
N GLU A 91 -2.97 -8.09 -19.14
CA GLU A 91 -2.71 -6.77 -19.74
C GLU A 91 -3.75 -6.46 -20.81
N ILE A 92 -4.12 -5.19 -20.90
CA ILE A 92 -4.92 -4.67 -22.01
C ILE A 92 -4.14 -3.57 -22.74
N GLU A 93 -4.43 -3.42 -24.03
CA GLU A 93 -3.92 -2.31 -24.84
C GLU A 93 -5.01 -1.25 -25.02
N PHE A 94 -4.68 -0.01 -24.64
CA PHE A 94 -5.56 1.15 -24.84
C PHE A 94 -4.73 2.36 -25.23
N ASN A 95 -5.07 3.04 -26.33
CA ASN A 95 -4.33 4.18 -26.87
C ASN A 95 -2.82 3.93 -27.00
N GLU A 96 -2.43 2.80 -27.62
CA GLU A 96 -1.03 2.40 -27.82
C GLU A 96 -0.23 2.19 -26.51
N LYS A 97 -0.93 2.12 -25.37
CA LYS A 97 -0.36 1.88 -24.06
C LYS A 97 -0.86 0.55 -23.51
N VAL A 98 0.08 -0.27 -23.04
CA VAL A 98 -0.21 -1.50 -22.31
C VAL A 98 -0.37 -1.15 -20.84
N MET A 99 -1.46 -1.61 -20.23
CA MET A 99 -1.71 -1.42 -18.80
C MET A 99 -2.33 -2.66 -18.16
N PRO A 100 -2.09 -2.90 -16.87
CA PRO A 100 -2.72 -4.00 -16.14
C PRO A 100 -4.25 -3.84 -16.07
N PHE A 101 -4.96 -4.95 -16.20
CA PHE A 101 -6.39 -5.07 -16.00
C PHE A 101 -6.68 -5.68 -14.64
N VAL A 102 -7.42 -4.93 -13.82
CA VAL A 102 -7.64 -5.23 -12.41
C VAL A 102 -9.14 -5.36 -12.17
N TYR A 103 -9.56 -6.47 -11.55
CA TYR A 103 -10.92 -6.59 -11.05
C TYR A 103 -11.07 -5.84 -9.72
N TYR A 104 -12.24 -5.25 -9.50
CA TYR A 104 -12.56 -4.53 -8.26
C TYR A 104 -12.29 -5.34 -6.97
N GLU A 105 -12.56 -6.65 -6.99
CA GLU A 105 -12.34 -7.49 -5.81
C GLU A 105 -10.84 -7.73 -5.55
N ASP A 106 -10.03 -7.85 -6.60
CA ASP A 106 -8.57 -7.96 -6.48
C ASP A 106 -7.96 -6.65 -5.97
N PHE A 107 -8.43 -5.52 -6.49
CA PHE A 107 -8.04 -4.20 -5.98
C PHE A 107 -8.31 -4.10 -4.48
N ILE A 108 -9.52 -4.45 -4.02
CA ILE A 108 -9.84 -4.42 -2.59
C ILE A 108 -8.92 -5.34 -1.81
N MET A 109 -8.80 -6.60 -2.25
CA MET A 109 -8.04 -7.61 -1.53
C MET A 109 -6.60 -7.16 -1.32
N LEU A 110 -5.94 -6.73 -2.39
CA LEU A 110 -4.53 -6.34 -2.38
C LEU A 110 -4.33 -4.98 -1.69
N ALA A 111 -5.25 -4.03 -1.86
CA ALA A 111 -5.18 -2.72 -1.19
C ALA A 111 -5.42 -2.83 0.32
N GLN A 112 -6.32 -3.72 0.76
CA GLN A 112 -6.51 -4.03 2.19
C GLN A 112 -5.29 -4.68 2.81
N GLN A 113 -4.53 -5.45 2.05
CA GLN A 113 -3.27 -6.07 2.47
C GLN A 113 -2.08 -5.11 2.39
N GLY A 114 -2.25 -3.90 1.84
CA GLY A 114 -1.15 -2.93 1.66
C GLY A 114 -0.18 -3.26 0.53
N ILE A 115 -0.50 -4.25 -0.32
CA ILE A 115 0.41 -4.74 -1.37
C ILE A 115 0.01 -4.28 -2.79
N PHE A 116 -1.10 -3.55 -2.94
CA PHE A 116 -1.50 -2.98 -4.23
C PHE A 116 -0.71 -1.69 -4.53
N ARG A 117 0.21 -1.75 -5.50
CA ARG A 117 1.09 -0.62 -5.86
C ARG A 117 1.14 -0.26 -7.35
N LEU A 118 0.12 -0.63 -8.13
CA LEU A 118 0.08 -0.25 -9.54
C LEU A 118 -0.10 1.27 -9.67
N GLU A 119 0.78 1.94 -10.41
CA GLU A 119 0.70 3.39 -10.61
C GLU A 119 -0.44 3.79 -11.56
N GLU A 120 -0.79 2.90 -12.50
CA GLU A 120 -1.85 3.10 -13.48
C GLU A 120 -2.41 1.76 -13.95
N PHE A 121 -3.73 1.66 -14.05
CA PHE A 121 -4.40 0.42 -14.42
C PHE A 121 -5.82 0.67 -14.95
N ALA A 122 -6.34 -0.33 -15.65
CA ALA A 122 -7.75 -0.41 -16.02
C ALA A 122 -8.51 -1.21 -14.96
N LEU A 123 -9.59 -0.63 -14.44
CA LEU A 123 -10.39 -1.25 -13.39
C LEU A 123 -11.75 -1.70 -13.90
N ASP A 124 -12.03 -3.00 -13.78
CA ASP A 124 -13.39 -3.53 -13.89
C ASP A 124 -14.13 -3.39 -12.56
N LYS A 125 -15.05 -2.42 -12.51
CA LYS A 125 -15.95 -2.21 -11.37
C LYS A 125 -17.09 -3.23 -11.28
N GLY A 126 -17.30 -4.05 -12.30
CA GLY A 126 -18.46 -4.91 -12.47
C GLY A 126 -19.78 -4.17 -12.24
N ARG A 127 -20.65 -4.75 -11.40
CA ARG A 127 -21.96 -4.19 -11.04
C ARG A 127 -21.90 -3.12 -9.94
N LYS A 128 -20.72 -2.75 -9.45
CA LYS A 128 -20.60 -1.76 -8.37
C LYS A 128 -20.97 -0.38 -8.89
N TRP A 129 -21.54 0.43 -8.00
CA TRP A 129 -21.87 1.82 -8.27
C TRP A 129 -20.60 2.65 -8.32
N GLU A 130 -20.37 3.34 -9.45
CA GLU A 130 -19.13 4.09 -9.68
C GLU A 130 -18.84 5.11 -8.57
N LYS A 131 -19.87 5.82 -8.07
CA LYS A 131 -19.71 6.76 -6.96
C LYS A 131 -19.01 6.12 -5.74
N LYS A 132 -19.40 4.89 -5.38
CA LYS A 132 -18.80 4.15 -4.27
C LYS A 132 -17.38 3.68 -4.59
N VAL A 133 -17.15 3.27 -5.83
CA VAL A 133 -15.83 2.86 -6.31
C VAL A 133 -14.86 4.05 -6.25
N ARG A 134 -15.29 5.23 -6.67
CA ARG A 134 -14.52 6.48 -6.60
C ARG A 134 -14.16 6.87 -5.16
N GLU A 135 -15.13 6.80 -4.25
CA GLU A 135 -14.91 7.05 -2.82
C GLU A 135 -13.87 6.07 -2.23
N LEU A 136 -13.97 4.79 -2.59
CA LEU A 136 -13.02 3.76 -2.18
C LEU A 136 -11.61 4.02 -2.74
N LEU A 137 -11.48 4.22 -4.05
CA LEU A 137 -10.20 4.50 -4.71
C LEU A 137 -9.51 5.72 -4.09
N SER A 138 -10.26 6.79 -3.83
CA SER A 138 -9.72 7.98 -3.20
C SER A 138 -9.25 7.75 -1.77
N SER A 139 -9.77 6.75 -1.05
CA SER A 139 -9.28 6.39 0.29
C SER A 139 -7.94 5.66 0.28
N TYR A 140 -7.54 5.12 -0.87
CA TYR A 140 -6.25 4.47 -1.14
C TYR A 140 -5.33 5.32 -2.02
N ASP A 141 -5.62 6.62 -2.15
CA ASP A 141 -4.82 7.58 -2.94
C ASP A 141 -4.81 7.35 -4.46
N TYR A 142 -5.93 6.83 -4.99
CA TYR A 142 -6.17 6.66 -6.43
C TYR A 142 -7.27 7.58 -6.95
N GLU A 143 -7.25 7.88 -8.24
CA GLU A 143 -8.30 8.62 -8.93
C GLU A 143 -8.67 8.03 -10.30
N ILE A 144 -9.95 8.21 -10.67
CA ILE A 144 -10.45 7.85 -12.00
C ILE A 144 -10.23 9.05 -12.92
N VAL A 145 -9.35 8.90 -13.90
CA VAL A 145 -8.99 9.95 -14.88
C VAL A 145 -9.74 9.82 -16.20
N GLY A 146 -10.40 8.69 -16.44
CA GLY A 146 -11.14 8.47 -17.67
C GLY A 146 -11.86 7.13 -17.72
N TYR A 147 -12.28 6.78 -18.92
CA TYR A 147 -12.96 5.53 -19.24
C TYR A 147 -12.25 4.86 -20.40
N ILE A 148 -12.22 3.53 -20.36
CA ILE A 148 -11.63 2.68 -21.38
C ILE A 148 -12.77 1.87 -21.97
N GLU A 149 -13.05 2.07 -23.26
CA GLU A 149 -14.05 1.30 -23.99
C GLU A 149 -13.36 0.18 -24.76
N LEU A 150 -13.66 -1.07 -24.40
CA LEU A 150 -13.11 -2.27 -25.03
C LEU A 150 -14.20 -3.33 -25.14
N PHE A 151 -14.34 -3.96 -26.31
CA PHE A 151 -15.30 -5.04 -26.56
C PHE A 151 -16.73 -4.77 -26.06
N GLU A 152 -17.23 -3.55 -26.23
CA GLU A 152 -18.56 -3.09 -25.79
C GLU A 152 -18.75 -2.97 -24.26
N GLU A 153 -17.67 -3.13 -23.49
CA GLU A 153 -17.63 -2.87 -22.06
C GLU A 153 -16.87 -1.57 -21.75
N VAL A 154 -17.20 -0.96 -20.60
CA VAL A 154 -16.59 0.29 -20.13
C VAL A 154 -15.88 0.02 -18.81
N TYR A 155 -14.56 0.17 -18.84
CA TYR A 155 -13.68 0.08 -17.68
C TYR A 155 -13.26 1.48 -17.22
N LEU A 156 -12.81 1.59 -15.98
CA LEU A 156 -12.33 2.84 -15.41
C LEU A 156 -10.82 2.95 -15.62
N HIS A 157 -10.35 4.09 -16.14
CA HIS A 157 -8.93 4.40 -16.19
C HIS A 157 -8.52 5.04 -14.87
N VAL A 158 -7.64 4.37 -14.13
CA VAL A 158 -7.27 4.75 -12.76
C VAL A 158 -5.77 5.01 -12.68
N ILE A 159 -5.39 6.10 -12.00
CA ILE A 159 -3.99 6.42 -11.66
C ILE A 159 -3.85 6.66 -10.15
N LYS A 160 -2.63 6.47 -9.65
CA LYS A 160 -2.23 6.93 -8.32
C LYS A 160 -2.00 8.45 -8.32
N LYS A 161 -2.38 9.11 -7.23
CA LYS A 161 -2.25 10.58 -7.07
C LYS A 161 -0.83 11.03 -6.72
#